data_AF-A0A9E1PA92-F1
#
_entry.id   AF-A0A9E1PA92-F1
#
_cell.length_a   1.000
_cell.length_b   1.000
_cell.length_c   1.000
_cell.angle_alpha   90.00
_cell.angle_beta   90.00
_cell.angle_gamma   90.00
#
_symmetry.space_group_name_H-M   'P 1'
#
loop_
_entity.id
_entity.type
_entity.pdbx_description
1 polymer ?
#
loop_
_entity_poly.entity_id
_entity_poly.type
_entity_poly.pdbx_seq_one_letter_code
_entity_poly.pdbx_strand_id
1 'polypeptide(L)'
;PFLTGERSPEGFFYVKDGIEQAISRGLAYAPYSDLIWCETATPNLAEAKKFADAIHEKFPEKLLAYNCSPSFNWKKHLSDDEIASFQQEIAKMGYKFQFITLAGFHTQNIAIFELAEKYKKEGMTAYSKIQQQEFSREKDGYTSVKHQREVGTSYFDAVSNTISSGKSSTTAMAGSTESEQF
;
A
#
# COMPACT_ATOMS: atom_id res chain seq x y z
N PRO A 1 16.11 -21.48 23.62
CA PRO A 1 14.87 -21.95 24.28
C PRO A 1 13.80 -22.51 23.31
N PHE A 2 13.73 -22.04 22.06
CA PHE A 2 12.65 -22.41 21.13
C PHE A 2 12.90 -23.65 20.26
N LEU A 3 14.08 -24.27 20.26
CA LEU A 3 14.32 -25.49 19.48
C LEU A 3 13.48 -26.64 20.01
N THR A 4 12.91 -27.46 19.12
CA THR A 4 12.18 -28.69 19.51
C THR A 4 13.13 -29.86 19.78
N GLY A 5 14.32 -29.84 19.17
CA GLY A 5 15.29 -30.93 19.17
C GLY A 5 15.28 -31.78 17.90
N GLU A 6 14.28 -31.60 17.04
CA GLU A 6 14.13 -32.35 15.78
C GLU A 6 14.79 -31.62 14.60
N ARG A 7 15.11 -32.37 13.53
CA ARG A 7 15.65 -31.83 12.28
C ARG A 7 14.88 -32.33 11.05
N SER A 8 14.79 -31.47 10.03
CA SER A 8 14.25 -31.85 8.73
C SER A 8 15.28 -32.65 7.90
N PRO A 9 14.86 -33.36 6.84
CA PRO A 9 15.77 -34.06 5.93
C PRO A 9 16.80 -33.14 5.25
N GLU A 10 16.44 -31.88 5.00
CA GLU A 10 17.32 -30.84 4.46
C GLU A 10 18.31 -30.31 5.50
N GLY A 11 18.14 -30.69 6.78
CA GLY A 11 19.05 -30.37 7.87
C GLY A 11 18.67 -29.15 8.71
N PHE A 12 17.49 -28.54 8.52
CA PHE A 12 17.03 -27.44 9.35
C PHE A 12 16.58 -27.93 10.73
N PHE A 13 16.67 -27.08 11.76
CA PHE A 13 16.11 -27.37 13.08
C PHE A 13 14.68 -26.86 13.17
N TYR A 14 13.78 -27.67 13.71
CA TYR A 14 12.43 -27.24 14.02
C TYR A 14 12.41 -26.34 15.27
N VAL A 15 11.47 -25.40 15.26
CA VAL A 15 11.27 -24.42 16.34
C VAL A 15 9.83 -24.44 16.84
N LYS A 16 9.64 -24.05 18.09
CA LYS A 16 8.35 -23.65 18.66
C LYS A 16 8.07 -22.22 18.19
N ASP A 17 7.34 -22.10 17.11
CA ASP A 17 6.95 -20.81 16.52
C ASP A 17 5.88 -20.09 17.36
N GLY A 18 5.61 -18.83 17.02
CA GLY A 18 4.58 -18.00 17.65
C GLY A 18 5.11 -16.78 18.38
N ILE A 19 4.19 -16.11 19.09
CA ILE A 19 4.38 -14.75 19.60
C ILE A 19 5.54 -14.62 20.60
N GLU A 20 5.80 -15.64 21.43
CA GLU A 20 6.91 -15.61 22.40
C GLU A 20 8.28 -15.59 21.70
N GLN A 21 8.41 -16.34 20.61
CA GLN A 21 9.63 -16.32 19.80
C GLN A 21 9.79 -14.99 19.08
N ALA A 22 8.69 -14.42 18.58
CA ALA A 22 8.70 -13.10 17.94
C ALA A 22 9.09 -11.98 18.91
N ILE A 23 8.52 -11.96 20.13
CA ILE A 23 8.87 -10.99 21.19
C ILE A 23 10.36 -11.11 21.53
N SER A 24 10.86 -12.33 21.74
CA SER A 24 12.27 -12.57 22.05
C SER A 24 13.21 -12.00 20.98
N ARG A 25 12.86 -12.17 19.69
CA ARG A 25 13.63 -11.59 18.58
C ARG A 25 13.46 -10.07 18.50
N GLY A 26 12.24 -9.57 18.63
CA GLY A 26 11.96 -8.13 18.62
C GLY A 26 12.77 -7.38 19.67
N LEU A 27 12.81 -7.87 20.91
CA LEU A 27 13.64 -7.30 21.98
C LEU A 27 15.13 -7.31 21.65
N ALA A 28 15.63 -8.39 21.04
CA ALA A 28 17.03 -8.49 20.64
C ALA A 28 17.39 -7.51 19.51
N TYR A 29 16.43 -7.21 18.61
CA TYR A 29 16.63 -6.32 17.47
C TYR A 29 16.40 -4.85 17.82
N ALA A 30 15.65 -4.56 18.88
CA ALA A 30 15.25 -3.20 19.26
C ALA A 30 16.39 -2.17 19.35
N PRO A 31 17.60 -2.49 19.88
CA PRO A 31 18.71 -1.53 19.90
C PRO A 31 19.27 -1.16 18.52
N TYR A 32 18.96 -1.95 17.49
CA TYR A 32 19.54 -1.86 16.14
C TYR A 32 18.52 -1.46 15.07
N SER A 33 17.25 -1.24 15.45
CA SER A 33 16.17 -0.93 14.54
C SER A 33 15.40 0.30 15.00
N ASP A 34 15.12 1.22 14.08
CA ASP A 34 14.25 2.36 14.35
C ASP A 34 12.80 1.91 14.58
N LEU A 35 12.34 0.97 13.74
CA LEU A 35 11.03 0.32 13.85
C LEU A 35 11.16 -1.20 13.92
N ILE A 36 10.24 -1.85 14.63
CA ILE A 36 10.12 -3.32 14.66
C ILE A 36 8.77 -3.73 14.09
N TRP A 37 8.79 -4.79 13.27
CA TRP A 37 7.61 -5.44 12.73
C TRP A 37 7.66 -6.95 13.02
N CYS A 38 6.55 -7.49 13.49
CA CYS A 38 6.28 -8.93 13.57
C CYS A 38 5.21 -9.28 12.53
N GLU A 39 5.51 -10.20 11.60
CA GLU A 39 4.49 -10.79 10.74
C GLU A 39 3.50 -11.59 11.59
N THR A 40 2.20 -11.57 11.23
CA THR A 40 1.14 -12.31 11.93
C THR A 40 0.33 -13.14 10.94
N ALA A 41 -0.33 -14.19 11.43
CA ALA A 41 -1.18 -15.05 10.60
C ALA A 41 -2.61 -14.51 10.41
N THR A 42 -3.06 -13.62 11.31
CA THR A 42 -4.40 -13.02 11.29
C THR A 42 -4.36 -11.56 11.77
N PRO A 43 -5.36 -10.72 11.41
CA PRO A 43 -5.47 -9.36 11.92
C PRO A 43 -6.06 -9.38 13.34
N ASN A 44 -5.21 -9.63 14.35
CA ASN A 44 -5.62 -9.81 15.75
C ASN A 44 -5.08 -8.69 16.65
N LEU A 45 -5.97 -7.85 17.18
CA LEU A 45 -5.60 -6.73 18.06
C LEU A 45 -5.00 -7.18 19.39
N ALA A 46 -5.43 -8.31 19.95
CA ALA A 46 -4.91 -8.81 21.22
C ALA A 46 -3.46 -9.31 21.06
N GLU A 47 -3.16 -10.00 19.96
CA GLU A 47 -1.79 -10.43 19.64
C GLU A 47 -0.88 -9.23 19.36
N ALA A 48 -1.37 -8.23 18.61
CA ALA A 48 -0.66 -6.98 18.36
C ALA A 48 -0.35 -6.24 19.67
N LYS A 49 -1.34 -6.13 20.57
CA LYS A 49 -1.16 -5.52 21.89
C LYS A 49 -0.13 -6.27 22.72
N LYS A 50 -0.19 -7.59 22.77
CA LYS A 50 0.76 -8.42 23.52
C LYS A 50 2.20 -8.21 23.04
N PHE A 51 2.42 -8.14 21.72
CA PHE A 51 3.73 -7.83 21.17
C PHE A 51 4.20 -6.43 21.57
N ALA A 52 3.35 -5.42 21.36
CA ALA A 52 3.67 -4.03 21.66
C ALA A 52 4.01 -3.81 23.14
N ASP A 53 3.16 -4.30 24.05
CA ASP A 53 3.38 -4.20 25.50
C ASP A 53 4.74 -4.80 25.90
N ALA A 54 5.11 -5.97 25.36
CA ALA A 54 6.36 -6.65 25.68
C ALA A 54 7.59 -5.90 25.15
N ILE A 55 7.52 -5.30 23.95
CA ILE A 55 8.61 -4.47 23.42
C ILE A 55 8.74 -3.19 24.25
N HIS A 56 7.63 -2.51 24.53
CA HIS A 56 7.62 -1.24 25.25
C HIS A 56 7.98 -1.36 26.71
N GLU A 57 7.79 -2.53 27.33
CA GLU A 57 8.29 -2.79 28.70
C GLU A 57 9.80 -2.57 28.81
N LYS A 58 10.57 -2.92 27.76
CA LYS A 58 12.03 -2.73 27.73
C LYS A 58 12.46 -1.49 26.94
N PHE A 59 11.67 -1.08 25.95
CA PHE A 59 11.97 0.04 25.07
C PHE A 59 10.71 0.92 24.87
N PRO A 60 10.35 1.77 25.87
CA PRO A 60 9.05 2.47 25.89
C PRO A 60 8.74 3.33 24.66
N GLU A 61 9.76 3.88 24.01
CA GLU A 61 9.61 4.76 22.84
C GLU A 61 9.83 4.03 21.51
N LYS A 62 9.98 2.70 21.51
CA LYS A 62 10.27 1.95 20.28
C LYS A 62 9.07 2.01 19.33
N LEU A 63 9.30 2.56 18.14
CA LEU A 63 8.27 2.62 17.10
C LEU A 63 8.04 1.21 16.55
N LEU A 64 6.78 0.89 16.24
CA LEU A 64 6.39 -0.39 15.66
C LEU A 64 5.81 -0.19 14.26
N ALA A 65 5.85 -1.23 13.46
CA ALA A 65 5.23 -1.28 12.14
C ALA A 65 4.30 -2.49 12.01
N TYR A 66 3.20 -2.33 11.26
CA TYR A 66 2.18 -3.37 11.08
C TYR A 66 1.78 -3.51 9.61
N ASN A 67 1.83 -4.74 9.12
CA ASN A 67 1.31 -5.11 7.81
C ASN A 67 -0.18 -5.41 7.90
N CYS A 68 -1.01 -4.51 7.38
CA CYS A 68 -2.43 -4.72 7.14
C CYS A 68 -2.60 -5.61 5.89
N SER A 69 -2.20 -6.88 6.01
CA SER A 69 -1.99 -7.78 4.88
C SER A 69 -3.27 -8.12 4.10
N PRO A 70 -3.27 -8.02 2.76
CA PRO A 70 -4.32 -8.59 1.91
C PRO A 70 -4.38 -10.12 1.93
N SER A 71 -3.34 -10.80 2.44
CA SER A 71 -3.38 -12.25 2.65
C SER A 71 -4.36 -12.65 3.75
N PHE A 72 -4.81 -11.69 4.58
CA PHE A 72 -5.88 -11.93 5.54
C PHE A 72 -7.25 -11.87 4.83
N ASN A 73 -8.11 -12.83 5.15
CA ASN A 73 -9.53 -12.66 4.88
C ASN A 73 -10.16 -11.79 6.01
N TRP A 74 -10.06 -10.47 5.87
CA TRP A 74 -10.48 -9.50 6.89
C TRP A 74 -11.88 -9.77 7.45
N LYS A 75 -12.88 -9.93 6.58
CA LYS A 75 -14.28 -10.15 6.97
C LYS A 75 -14.56 -11.52 7.58
N LYS A 76 -13.65 -12.49 7.40
CA LYS A 76 -13.71 -13.78 8.12
C LYS A 76 -13.28 -13.63 9.58
N HIS A 77 -12.41 -12.67 9.88
CA HIS A 77 -11.78 -12.51 11.19
C HIS A 77 -12.38 -11.38 12.03
N LEU A 78 -12.89 -10.33 11.40
CA LEU A 78 -13.30 -9.10 12.06
C LEU A 78 -14.66 -8.60 11.54
N SER A 79 -15.41 -7.94 12.41
CA SER A 79 -16.61 -7.17 12.07
C SER A 79 -16.27 -5.88 11.31
N ASP A 80 -17.27 -5.22 10.72
CA ASP A 80 -17.06 -3.94 10.02
C ASP A 80 -16.54 -2.84 10.95
N ASP A 81 -17.07 -2.76 12.18
CA ASP A 81 -16.64 -1.75 13.16
C ASP A 81 -15.19 -1.99 13.61
N GLU A 82 -14.78 -3.25 13.77
CA GLU A 82 -13.39 -3.62 14.07
C GLU A 82 -12.47 -3.29 12.90
N ILE A 83 -12.85 -3.59 11.65
CA ILE A 83 -12.06 -3.26 10.45
C ILE A 83 -11.89 -1.74 10.34
N ALA A 84 -12.97 -0.98 10.51
CA ALA A 84 -12.96 0.48 10.40
C ALA A 84 -12.06 1.15 11.44
N SER A 85 -11.99 0.59 12.66
CA SER A 85 -11.18 1.13 13.76
C SER A 85 -9.78 0.52 13.87
N PHE A 86 -9.48 -0.58 13.16
CA PHE A 86 -8.27 -1.39 13.34
C PHE A 86 -6.97 -0.58 13.37
N GLN A 87 -6.76 0.27 12.37
CA GLN A 87 -5.56 1.09 12.24
C GLN A 87 -5.42 2.13 13.38
N GLN A 88 -6.54 2.69 13.84
CA GLN A 88 -6.56 3.63 14.96
C GLN A 88 -6.22 2.93 16.27
N GLU A 89 -6.71 1.71 16.47
CA GLU A 89 -6.42 0.93 17.68
C GLU A 89 -4.95 0.52 17.75
N ILE A 90 -4.37 -0.02 16.68
CA ILE A 90 -2.94 -0.38 16.69
C ILE A 90 -2.03 0.86 16.75
N ALA A 91 -2.46 2.02 16.23
CA ALA A 91 -1.71 3.27 16.38
C ALA A 91 -1.54 3.68 17.85
N LYS A 92 -2.56 3.44 18.69
CA LYS A 92 -2.50 3.68 20.15
C LYS A 92 -1.50 2.75 20.85
N MET A 93 -1.25 1.56 20.27
CA MET A 93 -0.26 0.59 20.76
C MET A 93 1.16 0.87 20.24
N GLY A 94 1.39 1.96 19.51
CA GLY A 94 2.72 2.34 19.00
C GLY A 94 3.08 1.84 17.60
N TYR A 95 2.14 1.22 16.87
CA TYR A 95 2.30 0.91 15.44
C TYR A 95 2.16 2.19 14.60
N LYS A 96 3.28 2.89 14.40
CA LYS A 96 3.32 4.20 13.73
C LYS A 96 3.54 4.13 12.22
N PHE A 97 4.02 3.01 11.71
CA PHE A 97 4.05 2.74 10.27
C PHE A 97 3.13 1.57 9.93
N GLN A 98 2.06 1.85 9.20
CA GLN A 98 1.03 0.86 8.86
C GLN A 98 0.85 0.85 7.35
N PHE A 99 0.83 -0.33 6.76
CA PHE A 99 0.84 -0.46 5.30
C PHE A 99 0.09 -1.69 4.83
N ILE A 100 -0.45 -1.61 3.61
CA ILE A 100 -1.10 -2.73 2.92
C ILE A 100 -0.15 -3.17 1.80
N THR A 101 0.55 -4.29 2.00
CA THR A 101 1.62 -4.76 1.10
C THR A 101 1.19 -4.94 -0.36
N LEU A 102 0.02 -5.55 -0.59
CA LEU A 102 -0.46 -5.92 -1.93
C LEU A 102 -1.60 -5.02 -2.44
N ALA A 103 -1.75 -3.81 -1.89
CA ALA A 103 -2.81 -2.88 -2.31
C ALA A 103 -2.81 -2.67 -3.82
N GLY A 104 -1.67 -2.27 -4.39
CA GLY A 104 -1.54 -2.02 -5.83
C GLY A 104 -1.85 -3.23 -6.71
N PHE A 105 -1.40 -4.44 -6.30
CA PHE A 105 -1.70 -5.67 -7.02
C PHE A 105 -3.21 -5.91 -7.10
N HIS A 106 -3.91 -5.88 -5.97
CA HIS A 106 -5.34 -6.16 -5.93
C HIS A 106 -6.17 -5.08 -6.64
N THR A 107 -5.88 -3.79 -6.39
CA THR A 107 -6.64 -2.69 -7.01
C THR A 107 -6.45 -2.62 -8.51
N GLN A 108 -5.24 -2.86 -9.02
CA GLN A 108 -4.98 -2.87 -10.46
C GLN A 108 -5.65 -4.05 -11.15
N ASN A 109 -5.49 -5.27 -10.62
CA ASN A 109 -6.03 -6.47 -11.26
C ASN A 109 -7.56 -6.42 -11.32
N ILE A 110 -8.24 -6.02 -10.23
CA ILE A 110 -9.71 -5.94 -10.25
C ILE A 110 -10.21 -4.86 -11.21
N ALA A 111 -9.57 -3.68 -11.24
CA ALA A 111 -9.96 -2.59 -12.13
C ALA A 111 -9.86 -3.00 -13.61
N ILE A 112 -8.75 -3.63 -14.01
CA ILE A 112 -8.53 -4.07 -15.38
C ILE A 112 -9.43 -5.26 -15.73
N PHE A 113 -9.62 -6.22 -14.81
CA PHE A 113 -10.51 -7.36 -15.03
C PHE A 113 -11.96 -6.92 -15.26
N GLU A 114 -12.48 -6.03 -14.41
CA GLU A 114 -13.84 -5.50 -14.57
C GLU A 114 -13.99 -4.64 -15.83
N LEU A 115 -13.00 -3.81 -16.16
CA LEU A 115 -13.01 -3.05 -17.41
C LEU A 115 -13.04 -4.00 -18.61
N ALA A 116 -12.17 -5.01 -18.66
CA ALA A 116 -12.14 -5.97 -19.76
C ALA A 116 -13.47 -6.73 -19.92
N GLU A 117 -14.08 -7.14 -18.79
CA GLU A 117 -15.38 -7.81 -18.81
C GLU A 117 -16.50 -6.90 -19.35
N LYS A 118 -16.59 -5.66 -18.85
CA LYS A 118 -17.60 -4.68 -19.28
C LYS A 118 -17.36 -4.25 -20.72
N TYR A 119 -16.11 -4.04 -21.13
CA TYR A 119 -15.74 -3.64 -22.49
C TYR A 119 -16.11 -4.70 -23.52
N LYS A 120 -15.93 -5.99 -23.19
CA LYS A 120 -16.38 -7.11 -24.04
C LYS A 120 -17.90 -7.07 -24.31
N LYS A 121 -18.70 -6.59 -23.36
CA LYS A 121 -20.17 -6.57 -23.43
C LYS A 121 -20.71 -5.25 -23.99
N GLU A 122 -20.11 -4.13 -23.64
CA GLU A 122 -20.66 -2.77 -23.83
C GLU A 122 -19.80 -1.88 -24.75
N GLY A 123 -18.60 -2.33 -25.15
CA GLY A 123 -17.65 -1.55 -25.93
C GLY A 123 -17.28 -0.23 -25.25
N MET A 124 -17.22 0.85 -26.04
CA MET A 124 -16.81 2.19 -25.58
C MET A 124 -17.67 2.75 -24.45
N THR A 125 -18.91 2.29 -24.27
CA THR A 125 -19.75 2.69 -23.14
C THR A 125 -19.09 2.35 -21.80
N ALA A 126 -18.41 1.20 -21.70
CA ALA A 126 -17.69 0.81 -20.48
C ALA A 126 -16.51 1.75 -20.20
N TYR A 127 -15.76 2.13 -21.23
CA TYR A 127 -14.61 3.03 -21.08
C TYR A 127 -15.06 4.47 -20.78
N SER A 128 -16.10 4.96 -21.47
CA SER A 128 -16.65 6.30 -21.24
C SER A 128 -17.14 6.49 -19.80
N LYS A 129 -17.70 5.44 -19.18
CA LYS A 129 -18.06 5.48 -17.74
C LYS A 129 -16.84 5.70 -16.83
N ILE A 130 -15.70 5.07 -17.13
CA ILE A 130 -14.44 5.32 -16.39
C ILE A 130 -14.00 6.76 -16.58
N GLN A 131 -13.98 7.25 -17.83
CA GLN A 131 -13.60 8.62 -18.12
C GLN A 131 -14.50 9.65 -17.41
N GLN A 132 -15.82 9.43 -17.38
CA GLN A 132 -16.77 10.29 -16.64
C GLN A 132 -16.54 10.22 -15.12
N GLN A 133 -16.17 9.04 -14.60
CA GLN A 133 -15.76 8.93 -13.21
C GLN A 133 -14.50 9.76 -12.95
N GLU A 134 -13.47 9.68 -13.80
CA GLU A 134 -12.25 10.48 -13.66
C GLU A 134 -12.56 11.99 -13.65
N PHE A 135 -13.36 12.48 -14.60
CA PHE A 135 -13.83 13.87 -14.61
C PHE A 135 -14.53 14.26 -13.30
N SER A 136 -15.41 13.39 -12.77
CA SER A 136 -16.13 13.67 -11.53
C SER A 136 -15.22 13.79 -10.30
N ARG A 137 -14.01 13.22 -10.35
CA ARG A 137 -13.02 13.24 -9.26
C ARG A 137 -12.02 14.39 -9.37
N GLU A 138 -12.02 15.18 -10.46
CA GLU A 138 -11.15 16.36 -10.56
C GLU A 138 -11.40 17.36 -9.43
N LYS A 139 -12.66 17.54 -9.02
CA LYS A 139 -13.05 18.37 -7.87
C LYS A 139 -12.45 17.91 -6.53
N ASP A 140 -12.04 16.65 -6.45
CA ASP A 140 -11.41 16.04 -5.26
C ASP A 140 -9.87 16.04 -5.37
N GLY A 141 -9.30 16.58 -6.45
CA GLY A 141 -7.86 16.68 -6.67
C GLY A 141 -7.26 15.61 -7.60
N TYR A 142 -8.07 14.78 -8.28
CA TYR A 142 -7.56 13.87 -9.32
C TYR A 142 -7.16 14.64 -10.58
N THR A 143 -5.98 14.38 -11.14
CA THR A 143 -5.44 15.17 -12.28
C THR A 143 -5.16 14.35 -13.54
N SER A 144 -5.15 13.02 -13.44
CA SER A 144 -4.67 12.16 -14.52
C SER A 144 -5.64 12.04 -15.71
N VAL A 145 -6.83 12.66 -15.65
CA VAL A 145 -7.69 12.91 -16.82
C VAL A 145 -6.88 13.53 -17.95
N LYS A 146 -6.08 14.56 -17.61
CA LYS A 146 -5.13 15.25 -18.49
C LYS A 146 -3.79 14.53 -18.47
N HIS A 147 -3.79 13.32 -19.02
CA HIS A 147 -2.69 12.38 -18.96
C HIS A 147 -1.41 12.87 -19.65
N GLN A 148 -1.48 13.75 -20.65
CA GLN A 148 -0.28 14.36 -21.27
C GLN A 148 0.43 15.27 -20.26
N ARG A 149 -0.32 16.17 -19.62
CA ARG A 149 0.23 17.00 -18.54
C ARG A 149 0.76 16.12 -17.39
N GLU A 150 0.03 15.08 -17.00
CA GLU A 150 0.36 14.22 -15.87
C GLU A 150 1.73 13.53 -16.01
N VAL A 151 2.06 13.09 -17.24
CA VAL A 151 3.38 12.49 -17.54
C VAL A 151 4.46 13.51 -17.87
N GLY A 152 4.17 14.81 -17.72
CA GLY A 152 5.16 15.88 -17.81
C GLY A 152 5.33 16.52 -19.18
N THR A 153 4.39 16.38 -20.13
CA THR A 153 4.52 16.99 -21.46
C THR A 153 4.78 18.51 -21.37
N SER A 154 4.04 19.22 -20.53
CA SER A 154 4.26 20.66 -20.30
C SER A 154 5.63 20.99 -19.66
N TYR A 155 6.18 20.08 -18.84
CA TYR A 155 7.53 20.23 -18.29
C TYR A 155 8.59 20.14 -19.40
N PHE A 156 8.48 19.15 -20.29
CA PHE A 156 9.42 19.00 -21.41
C PHE A 156 9.27 20.10 -22.48
N ASP A 157 8.08 20.67 -22.63
CA ASP A 157 7.88 21.88 -23.44
C ASP A 157 8.62 23.08 -22.86
N ALA A 158 8.59 23.26 -21.53
CA ALA A 158 9.33 24.33 -20.86
C ALA A 158 10.85 24.15 -21.02
N VAL A 159 11.35 22.90 -20.93
CA VAL A 159 12.76 22.58 -21.21
C VAL A 159 13.12 22.93 -22.66
N SER A 160 12.30 22.52 -23.63
CA SER A 160 12.51 22.80 -25.06
C SER A 160 12.51 24.29 -25.35
N ASN A 161 11.59 25.04 -24.75
CA ASN A 161 11.54 26.49 -24.87
C ASN A 161 12.74 27.16 -24.20
N THR A 162 13.23 26.65 -23.06
CA THR A 162 14.44 27.18 -22.42
C THR A 162 15.66 27.02 -23.34
N ILE A 163 15.87 25.84 -23.91
CA ILE A 163 16.99 25.54 -24.82
C ILE A 163 16.92 26.41 -26.08
N SER A 164 15.73 26.52 -26.66
CA SER A 164 15.51 27.26 -27.91
C SER A 164 15.34 28.76 -27.72
N SER A 165 15.52 29.29 -26.50
CA SER A 165 15.25 30.70 -26.17
C SER A 165 13.84 31.15 -26.59
N GLY A 166 12.85 30.28 -26.38
CA GLY A 166 11.42 30.49 -26.66
C GLY A 166 11.04 30.34 -28.14
N LYS A 167 11.91 29.77 -28.99
CA LYS A 167 11.69 29.68 -30.45
C LYS A 167 11.40 28.28 -30.95
N SER A 168 11.16 27.32 -30.05
CA SER A 168 10.82 25.95 -30.44
C SER A 168 9.52 25.94 -31.23
N SER A 169 9.53 25.31 -32.41
CA SER A 169 8.35 25.12 -33.26
C SER A 169 7.73 23.73 -33.10
N THR A 170 8.25 22.91 -32.19
CA THR A 170 7.89 21.49 -32.03
C THR A 170 7.53 21.14 -30.59
N THR A 171 6.99 22.10 -29.82
CA THR A 171 6.41 21.82 -28.50
C THR A 171 5.13 21.01 -28.64
N ALA A 172 4.81 20.17 -27.66
CA ALA A 172 3.78 19.14 -27.76
C ALA A 172 2.40 19.57 -27.24
N MET A 173 2.32 20.42 -26.21
CA MET A 173 1.02 20.78 -25.61
C MET A 173 0.17 21.65 -26.53
N ALA A 174 0.78 22.63 -27.20
CA ALA A 174 0.07 23.54 -28.11
C ALA A 174 -0.52 22.75 -29.31
N GLY A 175 -1.83 22.81 -29.49
CA GLY A 175 -2.53 22.04 -30.54
C GLY A 175 -2.75 20.56 -30.22
N SER A 176 -2.51 20.12 -28.97
CA SER A 176 -2.86 18.77 -28.54
C SER A 176 -4.37 18.61 -28.35
N THR A 177 -4.90 17.40 -28.57
CA THR A 177 -6.30 17.07 -28.26
C THR A 177 -6.64 17.27 -26.79
N GLU A 178 -5.66 17.10 -25.90
CA GLU A 178 -5.81 17.41 -24.48
C GLU A 178 -6.14 18.89 -24.26
N SER A 179 -5.46 19.82 -24.94
CA SER A 179 -5.74 21.25 -24.79
C SER A 179 -7.08 21.67 -25.39
N GLU A 180 -7.61 20.90 -26.34
CA GLU A 180 -8.85 21.23 -27.06
C GLU A 180 -10.10 20.60 -26.44
N GLN A 181 -9.96 19.43 -25.81
CA GLN A 181 -11.11 18.61 -25.38
C GLN A 181 -11.21 18.43 -23.86
N PHE A 182 -10.23 18.90 -23.09
CA PHE A 182 -10.13 18.69 -21.64
C PHE A 182 -9.86 19.98 -20.87
#